data_AF-A0A7C2GG64-F1
#
_entry.id   AF-A0A7C2GG64-F1
#
_cell.length_a   1.000
_cell.length_b   1.000
_cell.length_c   1.000
_cell.angle_alpha   90.00
_cell.angle_beta   90.00
_cell.angle_gamma   90.00
#
_symmetry.space_group_name_H-M   'P 1'
#
loop_
_entity.id
_entity.type
_entity.pdbx_description
1 polymer ?
#
loop_
_entity_poly.entity_id
_entity_poly.type
_entity_poly.pdbx_seq_one_letter_code
_entity_poly.pdbx_strand_id
1 'polypeptide(L)'
;MSNYGFLIDQSRCIGCHACTVACKLENAVPLGVFRTWVKYVEKGTFPNARRYFQVTRCSHCANPPCVYVCPTRAMYRRPDGIVEFDPDRCIGCKACMQACPYDAIYIDPETHTAAKCHFCSHRTDLGLEPACVIVCPTHAIIAGDLDDPESEISRRLAGRDVSVRRPERGTRPKLFYIDADEASLSPEAARRDQYIFAEWGPTVYTGPEVPETLAGPPARTVYDVPHGRPWHWPVPAYLVTKAAGAGIYLLSAPGLALGPFQSGAFFGTVAGLASALLVAVTALLLVLDLDRPDRFIYVLLRAQRRSWLALGGYILGIFGVWVGLWWALRLLGLSGIANGLAWPGALLALAAAGYTAFLFGQCEGRDLWQSPLLLPHLLAEAVLA
;
A
#
# COMPACT_ATOMS: atom_id res chain seq x y z
N MET A 1 27.00 -9.41 -8.55
CA MET A 1 26.42 -8.44 -7.59
C MET A 1 25.60 -9.27 -6.62
N SER A 2 25.70 -8.99 -5.32
CA SER A 2 25.00 -9.80 -4.33
C SER A 2 23.48 -9.71 -4.43
N ASN A 3 22.77 -10.72 -3.94
CA ASN A 3 21.32 -10.75 -3.89
C ASN A 3 20.85 -11.06 -2.47
N TYR A 4 20.65 -10.03 -1.65
CA TYR A 4 20.42 -10.22 -0.23
C TYR A 4 19.04 -10.82 0.10
N GLY A 5 19.00 -11.76 1.04
CA GLY A 5 17.78 -12.36 1.56
C GLY A 5 17.87 -12.69 3.05
N PHE A 6 16.73 -12.98 3.65
CA PHE A 6 16.61 -13.47 5.02
C PHE A 6 16.09 -14.90 5.04
N LEU A 7 16.55 -15.67 6.02
CA LEU A 7 15.99 -16.95 6.40
C LEU A 7 15.67 -16.93 7.90
N ILE A 8 14.47 -17.38 8.25
CA ILE A 8 14.00 -17.55 9.63
C ILE A 8 13.78 -19.04 9.91
N ASP A 9 14.57 -19.60 10.81
CA ASP A 9 14.40 -20.96 11.31
C ASP A 9 13.41 -20.95 12.49
N GLN A 10 12.15 -21.33 12.25
CA GLN A 10 11.12 -21.29 13.29
C GLN A 10 11.34 -22.38 14.35
N SER A 11 12.05 -23.47 14.03
CA SER A 11 12.37 -24.52 15.01
C SER A 11 13.28 -24.02 16.13
N ARG A 12 14.08 -22.97 15.85
CA ARG A 12 15.04 -22.36 16.77
C ARG A 12 14.54 -21.07 17.42
N CYS A 13 13.49 -20.47 16.89
CA CYS A 13 12.98 -19.20 17.41
C CYS A 13 12.30 -19.42 18.76
N ILE A 14 12.78 -18.72 19.80
CA ILE A 14 12.21 -18.79 21.17
C ILE A 14 11.32 -17.59 21.52
N GLY A 15 11.04 -16.72 20.53
CA GLY A 15 10.17 -15.57 20.73
C GLY A 15 10.73 -14.41 21.56
N CYS A 16 11.99 -14.42 21.98
CA CYS A 16 12.55 -13.47 22.97
C CYS A 16 12.55 -11.96 22.61
N HIS A 17 12.10 -11.55 21.42
CA HIS A 17 12.10 -10.15 20.94
C HIS A 17 13.45 -9.42 20.90
N ALA A 18 14.58 -10.11 21.09
CA ALA A 18 15.92 -9.50 20.99
C ALA A 18 16.13 -8.81 19.64
N CYS A 19 15.67 -9.44 18.54
CA CYS A 19 15.72 -8.87 17.19
C CYS A 19 14.91 -7.58 17.03
N THR A 20 13.76 -7.48 17.70
CA THR A 20 12.91 -6.27 17.71
C THR A 20 13.61 -5.14 18.44
N VAL A 21 14.14 -5.41 19.64
CA VAL A 21 14.84 -4.40 20.46
C VAL A 21 16.12 -3.91 19.77
N ALA A 22 16.94 -4.82 19.26
CA ALA A 22 18.17 -4.45 18.54
C ALA A 22 17.87 -3.60 17.31
N CYS A 23 16.82 -3.93 16.55
CA CYS A 23 16.44 -3.13 15.40
C CYS A 23 15.97 -1.71 15.80
N LYS A 24 15.24 -1.59 16.91
CA LYS A 24 14.84 -0.30 17.47
C LYS A 24 16.05 0.54 17.88
N LEU A 25 17.00 -0.06 18.60
CA LEU A 25 18.21 0.63 19.08
C LEU A 25 19.10 1.06 17.91
N GLU A 26 19.43 0.14 16.99
CA GLU A 26 20.33 0.40 15.86
C GLU A 26 19.81 1.53 14.96
N ASN A 27 18.49 1.59 14.75
CA ASN A 27 17.89 2.48 13.76
C ASN A 27 17.06 3.61 14.37
N ALA A 28 17.16 3.82 15.69
CA ALA A 28 16.36 4.79 16.43
C ALA A 28 14.86 4.75 16.07
N VAL A 29 14.27 3.55 15.97
CA VAL A 29 12.88 3.40 15.51
C VAL A 29 11.89 3.91 16.56
N PRO A 30 11.01 4.89 16.25
CA PRO A 30 10.10 5.50 17.21
C PRO A 30 9.16 4.52 17.91
N LEU A 31 8.61 4.92 19.06
CA LEU A 31 7.63 4.11 19.79
C LEU A 31 6.35 3.89 18.95
N GLY A 32 5.69 2.74 19.16
CA GLY A 32 4.47 2.38 18.43
C GLY A 32 4.68 1.79 17.03
N VAL A 33 5.86 1.95 16.42
CA VAL A 33 6.19 1.42 15.09
C VAL A 33 7.38 0.47 15.10
N PHE A 34 7.42 -0.47 14.14
CA PHE A 34 8.39 -1.57 14.14
C PHE A 34 8.88 -1.88 12.72
N ARG A 35 10.20 -2.07 12.55
CA ARG A 35 10.78 -2.60 11.30
C ARG A 35 10.83 -4.14 11.28
N THR A 36 10.84 -4.77 12.45
CA THR A 36 10.70 -6.22 12.64
C THR A 36 10.03 -6.49 13.98
N TRP A 37 9.13 -7.49 14.02
CA TRP A 37 8.44 -7.93 15.23
C TRP A 37 8.29 -9.45 15.24
N VAL A 38 7.89 -10.00 16.39
CA VAL A 38 7.61 -11.43 16.53
C VAL A 38 6.12 -11.60 16.81
N LYS A 39 5.43 -12.38 15.99
CA LYS A 39 4.04 -12.79 16.17
C LYS A 39 4.00 -14.15 16.88
N TYR A 40 3.12 -14.28 17.87
CA TYR A 40 2.94 -15.51 18.62
C TYR A 40 1.60 -16.14 18.26
N VAL A 41 1.64 -17.40 17.87
CA VAL A 41 0.44 -18.19 17.59
C VAL A 41 0.46 -19.43 18.46
N GLU A 42 -0.61 -19.68 19.20
CA GLU A 42 -0.80 -20.94 19.90
C GLU A 42 -1.77 -21.81 19.11
N LYS A 43 -1.51 -23.11 19.05
CA LYS A 43 -2.32 -24.07 18.31
C LYS A 43 -2.40 -25.38 19.09
N GLY A 44 -3.57 -26.00 19.06
CA GLY A 44 -3.87 -27.24 19.76
C GLY A 44 -4.46 -27.01 21.15
N THR A 45 -4.77 -28.11 21.83
CA THR A 45 -5.41 -28.13 23.15
C THR A 45 -4.55 -28.97 24.11
N PHE A 46 -4.62 -28.68 25.41
CA PHE A 46 -3.87 -29.43 26.42
C PHE A 46 -4.19 -30.93 26.33
N PRO A 47 -3.18 -31.84 26.40
CA PRO A 47 -1.75 -31.60 26.62
C PRO A 47 -0.92 -31.30 25.36
N ASN A 48 -1.54 -31.36 24.17
CA ASN A 48 -0.89 -31.20 22.86
C ASN A 48 -0.92 -29.75 22.35
N ALA A 49 -0.76 -28.77 23.24
CA ALA A 49 -0.71 -27.36 22.87
C ALA A 49 0.73 -26.94 22.55
N ARG A 50 0.91 -26.17 21.46
CA ARG A 50 2.21 -25.61 21.06
C ARG A 50 2.10 -24.13 20.76
N ARG A 51 3.21 -23.41 20.96
CA ARG A 51 3.36 -22.01 20.59
C ARG A 51 4.38 -21.88 19.46
N TYR A 52 4.03 -21.09 18.46
CA TYR A 52 4.80 -20.83 17.25
C TYR A 52 5.20 -19.35 17.23
N PHE A 53 6.47 -19.10 16.92
CA PHE A 53 7.05 -17.76 16.94
C PHE A 53 7.46 -17.35 15.53
N GLN A 54 6.68 -16.46 14.92
CA GLN A 54 6.97 -15.96 13.59
C GLN A 54 7.65 -14.60 13.67
N VAL A 55 8.89 -14.53 13.20
CA VAL A 55 9.54 -13.22 13.02
C VAL A 55 9.09 -12.60 11.70
N THR A 56 8.51 -11.41 11.77
CA THR A 56 7.99 -10.68 10.61
C THR A 56 8.77 -9.40 10.37
N ARG A 57 8.99 -9.06 9.09
CA ARG A 57 9.66 -7.86 8.59
C ARG A 57 9.41 -7.69 7.09
N CYS A 58 10.01 -6.66 6.48
CA CYS A 58 10.00 -6.51 5.03
C CYS A 58 10.65 -7.72 4.35
N SER A 59 9.96 -8.30 3.36
CA SER A 59 10.45 -9.45 2.62
C SER A 59 11.46 -9.12 1.52
N HIS A 60 11.82 -7.84 1.34
CA HIS A 60 12.71 -7.33 0.28
C HIS A 60 12.44 -8.01 -1.08
N CYS A 61 11.17 -8.01 -1.49
CA CYS A 61 10.68 -8.80 -2.62
C CYS A 61 11.45 -8.53 -3.94
N ALA A 62 11.64 -9.57 -4.75
CA ALA A 62 12.26 -9.43 -6.07
C ALA A 62 11.34 -8.69 -7.06
N ASN A 63 10.02 -8.79 -6.89
CA ASN A 63 9.00 -8.00 -7.56
C ASN A 63 8.25 -7.13 -6.52
N PRO A 64 8.79 -5.96 -6.12
CA PRO A 64 8.25 -5.18 -5.00
C PRO A 64 7.13 -4.21 -5.43
N PRO A 65 5.85 -4.48 -5.12
CA PRO A 65 4.74 -3.60 -5.51
C PRO A 65 4.82 -2.20 -4.88
N CYS A 66 5.38 -2.11 -3.67
CA CYS A 66 5.64 -0.83 -2.98
C CYS A 66 6.58 0.12 -3.76
N VAL A 67 7.46 -0.40 -4.62
CA VAL A 67 8.31 0.40 -5.50
C VAL A 67 7.47 0.96 -6.64
N TYR A 68 6.69 0.12 -7.34
CA TYR A 68 5.95 0.55 -8.53
C TYR A 68 4.81 1.52 -8.23
N VAL A 69 4.15 1.36 -7.09
CA VAL A 69 3.06 2.25 -6.66
C VAL A 69 3.56 3.64 -6.23
N CYS A 70 4.85 3.76 -5.84
CA CYS A 70 5.39 5.00 -5.31
C CYS A 70 5.40 6.12 -6.38
N PRO A 71 4.73 7.27 -6.15
CA PRO A 71 4.64 8.33 -7.14
C PRO A 71 5.95 9.10 -7.35
N THR A 72 6.79 9.21 -6.32
CA THR A 72 7.98 10.08 -6.30
C THR A 72 9.31 9.33 -6.34
N ARG A 73 9.28 8.01 -6.58
CA ARG A 73 10.46 7.12 -6.52
C ARG A 73 11.18 7.17 -5.16
N ALA A 74 10.42 7.43 -4.08
CA ALA A 74 10.93 7.35 -2.71
C ALA A 74 11.22 5.89 -2.31
N MET A 75 10.48 4.93 -2.85
CA MET A 75 10.79 3.50 -2.71
C MET A 75 11.54 3.03 -3.96
N TYR A 76 12.64 2.31 -3.79
CA TYR A 76 13.43 1.79 -4.90
C TYR A 76 14.07 0.43 -4.57
N ARG A 77 14.44 -0.33 -5.59
CA ARG A 77 15.20 -1.58 -5.44
C ARG A 77 16.65 -1.29 -5.79
N ARG A 78 17.56 -1.52 -4.85
CA ARG A 78 19.01 -1.50 -5.06
C ARG A 78 19.43 -2.68 -5.95
N PRO A 79 20.55 -2.58 -6.69
CA PRO A 79 20.99 -3.67 -7.55
C PRO A 79 21.48 -4.91 -6.77
N ASP A 80 21.78 -4.76 -5.47
CA ASP A 80 22.02 -5.88 -4.54
C ASP A 80 20.72 -6.60 -4.08
N GLY A 81 19.58 -6.17 -4.61
CA GLY A 81 18.26 -6.72 -4.30
C GLY A 81 17.62 -6.18 -3.01
N ILE A 82 18.24 -5.27 -2.27
CA ILE A 82 17.59 -4.62 -1.12
C ILE A 82 16.54 -3.63 -1.64
N VAL A 83 15.27 -3.84 -1.28
CA VAL A 83 14.25 -2.79 -1.40
C VAL A 83 14.52 -1.73 -0.34
N GLU A 84 14.79 -0.49 -0.74
CA GLU A 84 15.20 0.62 0.11
C GLU A 84 14.24 1.82 -0.03
N PHE A 85 14.35 2.79 0.86
CA PHE A 85 13.58 4.03 0.81
C PHE A 85 14.44 5.30 0.99
N ASP A 86 14.00 6.39 0.38
CA ASP A 86 14.55 7.74 0.49
C ASP A 86 13.49 8.65 1.17
N PRO A 87 13.69 9.02 2.45
CA PRO A 87 12.73 9.83 3.18
C PRO A 87 12.61 11.26 2.62
N ASP A 88 13.63 11.79 1.94
CA ASP A 88 13.60 13.17 1.41
C ASP A 88 12.69 13.30 0.19
N ARG A 89 12.45 12.19 -0.53
CA ARG A 89 11.50 12.13 -1.65
C ARG A 89 10.09 11.75 -1.24
N CYS A 90 9.91 11.26 -0.02
CA CYS A 90 8.62 10.77 0.45
C CYS A 90 7.66 11.93 0.69
N ILE A 91 6.42 11.76 0.24
CA ILE A 91 5.31 12.72 0.39
C ILE A 91 4.23 12.24 1.38
N GLY A 92 4.43 11.10 2.05
CA GLY A 92 3.45 10.60 3.02
C GLY A 92 2.11 10.12 2.44
N CYS A 93 2.03 9.74 1.16
CA CYS A 93 0.77 9.33 0.51
C CYS A 93 0.21 7.95 0.92
N LYS A 94 0.96 7.18 1.73
CA LYS A 94 0.58 5.83 2.23
C LYS A 94 0.29 4.77 1.15
N ALA A 95 0.45 5.06 -0.14
CA ALA A 95 0.18 4.11 -1.22
C ALA A 95 1.05 2.84 -1.14
N CYS A 96 2.31 2.98 -0.72
CA CYS A 96 3.20 1.84 -0.50
C CYS A 96 2.71 0.88 0.60
N MET A 97 2.00 1.39 1.63
CA MET A 97 1.42 0.57 2.69
C MET A 97 0.27 -0.29 2.15
N GLN A 98 -0.55 0.25 1.25
CA GLN A 98 -1.63 -0.51 0.60
C GLN A 98 -1.12 -1.53 -0.41
N ALA A 99 0.00 -1.24 -1.06
CA ALA A 99 0.66 -2.17 -1.96
C ALA A 99 1.42 -3.30 -1.25
N CYS A 100 1.76 -3.15 0.04
CA CYS A 100 2.53 -4.17 0.76
C CYS A 100 1.61 -5.28 1.30
N PRO A 101 1.74 -6.54 0.85
CA PRO A 101 0.91 -7.65 1.36
C PRO A 101 1.39 -8.20 2.71
N TYR A 102 2.38 -7.56 3.33
CA TYR A 102 3.03 -8.02 4.56
C TYR A 102 2.84 -7.07 5.74
N ASP A 103 2.18 -5.92 5.52
CA ASP A 103 2.04 -4.80 6.45
C ASP A 103 3.41 -4.36 7.05
N ALA A 104 4.48 -4.46 6.25
CA ALA A 104 5.85 -4.22 6.69
C ALA A 104 6.29 -2.74 6.61
N ILE A 105 5.38 -1.84 6.28
CA ILE A 105 5.64 -0.41 6.04
C ILE A 105 4.73 0.40 6.96
N TYR A 106 5.29 1.43 7.60
CA TYR A 106 4.58 2.37 8.45
C TYR A 106 4.92 3.81 8.07
N ILE A 107 4.11 4.77 8.53
CA ILE A 107 4.50 6.18 8.53
C ILE A 107 5.22 6.46 9.84
N ASP A 108 6.45 6.95 9.73
CA ASP A 108 7.24 7.38 10.86
C ASP A 108 6.56 8.58 11.55
N PRO A 109 6.23 8.49 12.85
CA PRO A 109 5.50 9.54 13.56
C PRO A 109 6.31 10.83 13.74
N GLU A 110 7.63 10.78 13.61
CA GLU A 110 8.52 11.93 13.78
C GLU A 110 8.80 12.61 12.44
N THR A 111 9.04 11.83 11.39
CA THR A 111 9.40 12.39 10.07
C THR A 111 8.22 12.56 9.11
N HIS A 112 7.09 11.91 9.40
CA HIS A 112 5.90 11.84 8.53
C HIS A 112 6.21 11.22 7.16
N THR A 113 7.17 10.31 7.11
CA THR A 113 7.58 9.61 5.88
C THR A 113 7.41 8.11 6.02
N ALA A 114 7.25 7.41 4.89
CA ALA A 114 7.15 5.96 4.90
C ALA A 114 8.51 5.33 5.28
N ALA A 115 8.51 4.47 6.29
CA ALA A 115 9.67 3.75 6.78
C ALA A 115 9.37 2.25 6.92
N LYS A 116 10.42 1.43 6.85
CA LYS A 116 10.36 -0.04 6.91
C LYS A 116 11.73 -0.63 7.20
N CYS A 117 11.82 -1.95 7.30
CA CYS A 117 13.12 -2.64 7.26
C CYS A 117 13.86 -2.31 5.94
N HIS A 118 15.12 -1.93 6.08
CA HIS A 118 16.07 -1.55 5.03
C HIS A 118 17.27 -2.51 4.99
N PHE A 119 17.09 -3.74 5.48
CA PHE A 119 18.13 -4.77 5.57
C PHE A 119 19.38 -4.33 6.37
N CYS A 120 19.30 -3.28 7.19
CA CYS A 120 20.46 -2.62 7.77
C CYS A 120 21.52 -2.26 6.70
N SER A 121 21.10 -1.68 5.58
CA SER A 121 21.97 -1.29 4.46
C SER A 121 23.25 -0.57 4.89
N HIS A 122 23.14 0.40 5.79
CA HIS A 122 24.28 1.09 6.42
C HIS A 122 25.34 0.17 7.08
N ARG A 123 24.97 -1.02 7.53
CA ARG A 123 25.88 -2.05 8.08
C ARG A 123 26.41 -2.95 6.97
N THR A 124 25.53 -3.45 6.10
CA THR A 124 25.93 -4.36 5.02
C THR A 124 26.86 -3.71 4.02
N ASP A 125 26.73 -2.39 3.82
CA ASP A 125 27.62 -1.58 2.99
C ASP A 125 29.06 -1.52 3.57
N LEU A 126 29.22 -1.83 4.87
CA LEU A 126 30.50 -1.97 5.57
C LEU A 126 30.92 -3.44 5.78
N GLY A 127 30.22 -4.39 5.17
CA GLY A 127 30.46 -5.82 5.35
C GLY A 127 30.03 -6.39 6.71
N LEU A 128 29.20 -5.66 7.46
CA LEU A 128 28.66 -6.10 8.75
C LEU A 128 27.28 -6.74 8.58
N GLU A 129 26.96 -7.73 9.40
CA GLU A 129 25.62 -8.34 9.42
C GLU A 129 24.55 -7.40 10.01
N PRO A 130 23.27 -7.55 9.63
CA PRO A 130 22.17 -6.82 10.24
C PRO A 130 22.08 -7.01 11.76
N ALA A 131 21.70 -5.95 12.49
CA ALA A 131 21.64 -5.99 13.96
C ALA A 131 20.73 -7.11 14.51
N CYS A 132 19.65 -7.44 13.80
CA CYS A 132 18.73 -8.51 14.19
C CYS A 132 19.31 -9.93 14.03
N VAL A 133 20.34 -10.10 13.19
CA VAL A 133 21.07 -11.37 13.01
C VAL A 133 22.06 -11.53 14.17
N ILE A 134 22.90 -10.54 14.40
CA ILE A 134 23.95 -10.54 15.43
C ILE A 134 23.39 -10.79 16.84
N VAL A 135 22.23 -10.20 17.16
CA VAL A 135 21.65 -10.30 18.50
C VAL A 135 20.93 -11.64 18.75
N CYS A 136 20.73 -12.49 17.74
CA CYS A 136 19.86 -13.66 17.87
C CYS A 136 20.55 -14.77 18.67
N PRO A 137 20.13 -15.06 19.92
CA PRO A 137 20.85 -16.01 20.78
C PRO A 137 20.78 -17.45 20.28
N THR A 138 19.75 -17.79 19.49
CA THR A 138 19.52 -19.13 18.97
C THR A 138 19.93 -19.29 17.50
N HIS A 139 20.51 -18.25 16.89
CA HIS A 139 20.84 -18.23 15.46
C HIS A 139 19.65 -18.67 14.57
N ALA A 140 18.45 -18.21 14.94
CA ALA A 140 17.21 -18.46 14.20
C ALA A 140 17.03 -17.48 13.02
N ILE A 141 17.79 -16.38 12.98
CA ILE A 141 17.71 -15.37 11.93
C ILE A 141 19.03 -15.38 11.18
N ILE A 142 18.98 -15.65 9.88
CA ILE A 142 20.14 -15.69 8.99
C ILE A 142 19.91 -14.67 7.88
N ALA A 143 20.95 -13.93 7.52
CA ALA A 143 20.95 -13.01 6.38
C ALA A 143 22.18 -13.28 5.52
N GLY A 144 22.07 -13.06 4.22
CA GLY A 144 23.22 -13.23 3.34
C GLY A 144 22.87 -13.08 1.87
N ASP A 145 23.87 -13.33 1.04
CA ASP A 145 23.74 -13.37 -0.41
C ASP A 145 23.14 -14.71 -0.86
N LEU A 146 21.99 -14.67 -1.52
CA LEU A 146 21.28 -15.84 -2.04
C LEU A 146 21.96 -16.45 -3.27
N ASP A 147 22.80 -15.67 -3.96
CA ASP A 147 23.47 -16.10 -5.18
C ASP A 147 24.88 -16.68 -4.90
N ASP A 148 25.40 -16.48 -3.67
CA ASP A 148 26.65 -17.08 -3.20
C ASP A 148 26.39 -18.46 -2.58
N PRO A 149 26.89 -19.56 -3.17
CA PRO A 149 26.67 -20.92 -2.65
C PRO A 149 27.37 -21.19 -1.31
N GLU A 150 28.40 -20.42 -0.95
CA GLU A 150 29.13 -20.58 0.31
C GLU A 150 28.44 -19.85 1.48
N SER A 151 27.50 -18.96 1.17
CA SER A 151 26.76 -18.21 2.19
C SER A 151 25.94 -19.15 3.07
N GLU A 152 25.80 -18.83 4.36
CA GLU A 152 25.02 -19.66 5.27
C GLU A 152 23.56 -19.78 4.82
N ILE A 153 22.97 -18.69 4.31
CA ILE A 153 21.60 -18.70 3.82
C ILE A 153 21.44 -19.67 2.63
N SER A 154 22.32 -19.62 1.64
CA SER A 154 22.25 -20.51 0.47
C SER A 154 22.40 -21.97 0.86
N ARG A 155 23.35 -22.30 1.73
CA ARG A 155 23.55 -23.67 2.23
C ARG A 155 22.37 -24.19 3.04
N ARG A 156 21.68 -23.32 3.80
CA ARG A 156 20.50 -23.70 4.59
C ARG A 156 19.24 -23.83 3.74
N LEU A 157 19.13 -23.06 2.65
CA LEU A 157 18.04 -23.17 1.70
C LEU A 157 18.21 -24.39 0.78
N ALA A 158 19.44 -24.82 0.51
CA ALA A 158 19.73 -25.97 -0.33
C ALA A 158 19.11 -27.26 0.25
N GLY A 159 18.19 -27.88 -0.51
CA GLY A 159 17.60 -29.17 -0.19
C GLY A 159 16.57 -29.17 0.95
N ARG A 160 16.04 -28.01 1.35
CA ARG A 160 14.97 -27.90 2.35
C ARG A 160 13.68 -27.33 1.75
N ASP A 161 12.56 -27.80 2.27
CA ASP A 161 11.27 -27.17 2.01
C ASP A 161 11.19 -25.85 2.80
N VAL A 162 10.93 -24.77 2.07
CA VAL A 162 10.85 -23.43 2.63
C VAL A 162 9.50 -22.79 2.30
N SER A 163 8.97 -22.06 3.27
CA SER A 163 7.73 -21.32 3.12
C SER A 163 7.99 -19.83 2.99
N VAL A 164 7.12 -19.14 2.27
CA VAL A 164 7.08 -17.67 2.18
C VAL A 164 5.66 -17.20 2.47
N ARG A 165 5.51 -15.94 2.86
CA ARG A 165 4.18 -15.35 3.09
C ARG A 165 3.55 -14.91 1.77
N ARG A 166 2.24 -15.13 1.63
CA ARG A 166 1.40 -14.67 0.50
C ARG A 166 2.04 -14.98 -0.89
N PRO A 167 2.43 -16.23 -1.20
CA PRO A 167 3.03 -16.58 -2.49
C PRO A 167 2.11 -16.27 -3.68
N GLU A 168 0.79 -16.33 -3.50
CA GLU A 168 -0.25 -16.05 -4.49
C GLU A 168 -0.18 -14.62 -5.07
N ARG A 169 0.49 -13.68 -4.39
CA ARG A 169 0.68 -12.30 -4.86
C ARG A 169 1.76 -12.12 -5.92
N GLY A 170 2.61 -13.12 -6.16
CA GLY A 170 3.67 -13.00 -7.16
C GLY A 170 4.74 -11.94 -6.86
N THR A 171 4.86 -11.47 -5.60
CA THR A 171 5.91 -10.51 -5.22
C THR A 171 7.31 -11.14 -5.22
N ARG A 172 7.39 -12.47 -5.16
CA ARG A 172 8.65 -13.25 -5.00
C ARG A 172 9.44 -12.79 -3.76
N PRO A 173 8.97 -13.12 -2.54
CA PRO A 173 9.60 -12.76 -1.28
C PRO A 173 11.02 -13.32 -1.16
N LYS A 174 11.93 -12.54 -0.55
CA LYS A 174 13.29 -12.97 -0.17
C LYS A 174 13.43 -13.09 1.35
N LEU A 175 12.32 -13.42 2.02
CA LEU A 175 12.23 -13.75 3.44
C LEU A 175 11.62 -15.14 3.52
N PHE A 176 12.49 -16.12 3.76
CA PHE A 176 12.16 -17.53 3.81
C PHE A 176 11.94 -17.98 5.25
N TYR A 177 11.07 -18.97 5.43
CA TYR A 177 10.84 -19.61 6.71
C TYR A 177 11.06 -21.12 6.59
N ILE A 178 11.79 -21.71 7.54
CA ILE A 178 11.93 -23.17 7.71
C ILE A 178 11.08 -23.59 8.90
N ASP A 179 10.45 -24.76 8.81
CA ASP A 179 9.60 -25.36 9.85
C ASP A 179 8.46 -24.43 10.32
N ALA A 180 7.92 -23.66 9.37
CA ALA A 180 6.84 -22.73 9.65
C ALA A 180 5.49 -23.43 9.72
N ASP A 181 4.74 -23.18 10.79
CA ASP A 181 3.33 -23.59 10.84
C ASP A 181 2.47 -22.60 10.06
N GLU A 182 1.55 -23.10 9.25
CA GLU A 182 0.63 -22.30 8.43
C GLU A 182 -0.17 -21.29 9.27
N ALA A 183 -0.58 -21.66 10.50
CA ALA A 183 -1.30 -20.78 11.39
C ALA A 183 -0.49 -19.53 11.80
N SER A 184 0.85 -19.64 11.75
CA SER A 184 1.74 -18.51 11.97
C SER A 184 1.80 -17.60 10.74
N LEU A 185 1.99 -18.19 9.54
CA LEU A 185 2.23 -17.47 8.29
C LEU A 185 1.00 -16.72 7.76
N SER A 186 -0.16 -17.35 7.88
CA SER A 186 -1.45 -16.88 7.37
C SER A 186 -2.25 -16.19 8.47
N PRO A 187 -2.53 -14.87 8.36
CA PRO A 187 -3.31 -14.16 9.37
C PRO A 187 -4.73 -14.72 9.57
N GLU A 188 -5.34 -15.23 8.50
CA GLU A 188 -6.71 -15.78 8.50
C GLU A 188 -6.81 -17.16 9.15
N ALA A 189 -5.69 -17.85 9.33
CA ALA A 189 -5.64 -19.20 9.88
C ALA A 189 -5.63 -19.23 11.42
N ALA A 190 -5.49 -18.08 12.09
CA ALA A 190 -5.50 -17.98 13.55
C ALA A 190 -6.50 -16.92 14.03
N ARG A 191 -7.38 -17.30 14.95
CA ARG A 191 -8.36 -16.39 15.56
C ARG A 191 -7.65 -15.32 16.40
N ARG A 192 -8.25 -14.14 16.49
CA ARG A 192 -7.83 -13.06 17.39
C ARG A 192 -8.84 -12.99 18.53
N ASP A 193 -8.56 -13.70 19.61
CA ASP A 193 -9.41 -13.69 20.81
C ASP A 193 -9.02 -12.52 21.74
N GLN A 194 -9.99 -11.97 22.46
CA GLN A 194 -9.74 -11.04 23.57
C GLN A 194 -9.14 -11.82 24.75
N TYR A 195 -8.15 -11.26 25.45
CA TYR A 195 -7.67 -11.89 26.67
C TYR A 195 -8.65 -11.64 27.81
N ILE A 196 -8.76 -12.61 28.73
CA ILE A 196 -9.55 -12.49 29.97
C ILE A 196 -9.10 -11.29 30.82
N PHE A 197 -7.81 -10.93 30.78
CA PHE A 197 -7.22 -9.90 31.65
C PHE A 197 -6.53 -8.75 30.89
N ALA A 198 -6.65 -8.68 29.57
CA ALA A 198 -6.05 -7.61 28.77
C ALA A 198 -6.85 -7.32 27.49
N GLU A 199 -7.26 -6.07 27.33
CA GLU A 199 -7.80 -5.62 26.06
C GLU A 199 -6.65 -5.48 25.05
N TRP A 200 -6.84 -6.02 23.85
CA TRP A 200 -6.06 -5.56 22.71
C TRP A 200 -6.41 -4.08 22.48
N GLY A 201 -5.42 -3.28 22.03
CA GLY A 201 -5.71 -1.91 21.56
C GLY A 201 -6.87 -1.89 20.55
N PRO A 202 -7.51 -0.74 20.33
CA PRO A 202 -8.91 -0.57 19.88
C PRO A 202 -9.30 -1.17 18.50
N THR A 203 -8.42 -1.92 17.84
CA THR A 203 -8.75 -2.71 16.66
C THR A 203 -9.42 -4.02 17.05
N VAL A 204 -10.71 -3.95 17.40
CA VAL A 204 -11.60 -5.12 17.38
C VAL A 204 -11.53 -5.76 15.99
N TYR A 205 -11.13 -7.02 15.91
CA TYR A 205 -11.19 -7.77 14.65
C TYR A 205 -12.66 -8.03 14.32
N THR A 206 -13.20 -7.34 13.32
CA THR A 206 -14.55 -7.54 12.77
C THR A 206 -14.52 -8.31 11.45
N GLY A 207 -13.51 -9.16 11.24
CA GLY A 207 -13.38 -9.94 10.02
C GLY A 207 -14.39 -11.09 9.94
N PRO A 208 -14.62 -11.66 8.74
CA PRO A 208 -15.52 -12.79 8.57
C PRO A 208 -15.06 -14.00 9.41
N GLU A 209 -16.02 -14.84 9.81
CA GLU A 209 -15.75 -16.11 10.47
C GLU A 209 -14.81 -16.96 9.61
N VAL A 210 -13.80 -17.58 10.25
CA VAL A 210 -12.83 -18.44 9.57
C VAL A 210 -13.59 -19.56 8.86
N PRO A 211 -13.46 -19.73 7.53
CA PRO A 211 -14.12 -20.81 6.80
C PRO A 211 -13.82 -22.16 7.44
N GLU A 212 -14.85 -22.99 7.58
CA GLU A 212 -14.77 -24.31 8.22
C GLU A 212 -13.70 -25.23 7.59
N THR A 213 -13.33 -24.96 6.33
CA THR A 213 -12.28 -25.66 5.58
C THR A 213 -10.84 -25.36 6.04
N LEU A 214 -10.63 -24.30 6.84
CA LEU A 214 -9.35 -23.96 7.48
C LEU A 214 -9.31 -24.40 8.96
N ALA A 215 -10.27 -25.21 9.42
CA ALA A 215 -10.36 -25.72 10.78
C ALA A 215 -9.30 -26.79 11.07
N GLY A 216 -8.04 -26.37 11.12
CA GLY A 216 -7.02 -27.07 11.92
C GLY A 216 -7.36 -26.99 13.42
N PRO A 217 -6.50 -27.56 14.30
CA PRO A 217 -6.63 -27.35 15.74
C PRO A 217 -6.78 -25.85 16.03
N PRO A 218 -7.59 -25.43 17.03
CA PRO A 218 -7.90 -24.03 17.26
C PRO A 218 -6.60 -23.24 17.44
N ALA A 219 -6.26 -22.45 16.41
CA ALA A 219 -5.10 -21.59 16.44
C ALA A 219 -5.53 -20.19 16.86
N ARG A 220 -4.81 -19.58 17.79
CA ARG A 220 -5.05 -18.23 18.29
C ARG A 220 -3.80 -17.39 18.22
N THR A 221 -3.94 -16.16 17.72
CA THR A 221 -2.87 -15.16 17.78
C THR A 221 -2.86 -14.56 19.18
N VAL A 222 -1.81 -14.86 19.93
CA VAL A 222 -1.62 -14.38 21.30
C VAL A 222 -0.97 -13.00 21.24
N TYR A 223 0.10 -12.83 20.48
CA TYR A 223 0.78 -11.55 20.36
C TYR A 223 1.00 -11.20 18.90
N ASP A 224 0.70 -9.96 18.53
CA ASP A 224 1.01 -9.36 17.24
C ASP A 224 1.09 -7.84 17.41
N VAL A 225 1.75 -7.18 16.47
CA VAL A 225 1.79 -5.71 16.46
C VAL A 225 0.47 -5.19 15.85
N PRO A 226 -0.18 -4.18 16.46
CA PRO A 226 -1.34 -3.54 15.85
C PRO A 226 -0.89 -2.71 14.65
N HIS A 227 -1.68 -2.76 13.57
CA HIS A 227 -1.44 -1.98 12.36
C HIS A 227 -2.63 -1.05 12.14
N GLY A 228 -2.37 0.25 12.04
CA GLY A 228 -3.39 1.26 11.77
C GLY A 228 -3.93 1.19 10.34
N ARG A 229 -5.17 1.65 10.13
CA ARG A 229 -5.74 1.79 8.78
C ARG A 229 -5.07 3.00 8.09
N PRO A 230 -4.30 2.82 7.00
CA PRO A 230 -3.54 3.92 6.40
C PRO A 230 -4.46 4.93 5.70
N TRP A 231 -5.43 4.42 4.95
CA TRP A 231 -6.43 5.20 4.25
C TRP A 231 -7.73 5.16 5.03
N HIS A 232 -8.20 6.32 5.46
CA HIS A 232 -9.45 6.51 6.20
C HIS A 232 -10.39 7.43 5.41
N TRP A 233 -11.22 8.23 6.09
CA TRP A 233 -12.30 9.02 5.49
C TRP A 233 -11.95 9.95 4.30
N PRO A 234 -10.74 10.53 4.14
CA PRO A 234 -10.42 11.38 3.00
C PRO A 234 -10.53 10.62 1.69
N VAL A 235 -10.13 9.35 1.69
CA VAL A 235 -10.14 8.51 0.48
C VAL A 235 -11.53 8.36 -0.13
N PRO A 236 -12.56 7.85 0.57
CA PRO A 236 -13.90 7.84 0.03
C PRO A 236 -14.41 9.26 -0.28
N ALA A 237 -14.06 10.29 0.51
CA ALA A 237 -14.49 11.66 0.23
C ALA A 237 -13.99 12.17 -1.12
N TYR A 238 -12.69 12.09 -1.39
CA TYR A 238 -12.15 12.54 -2.68
C TYR A 238 -12.49 11.60 -3.85
N LEU A 239 -12.89 10.34 -3.59
CA LEU A 239 -13.44 9.48 -4.64
C LEU A 239 -14.81 9.95 -5.10
N VAL A 240 -15.70 10.25 -4.15
CA VAL A 240 -17.05 10.75 -4.43
C VAL A 240 -17.00 12.12 -5.09
N THR A 241 -16.23 13.07 -4.55
CA THR A 241 -16.15 14.42 -5.15
C THR A 241 -15.57 14.38 -6.56
N LYS A 242 -14.58 13.51 -6.80
CA LYS A 242 -13.99 13.31 -8.12
C LYS A 242 -14.99 12.67 -9.09
N ALA A 243 -15.69 11.63 -8.66
CA ALA A 243 -16.67 10.92 -9.48
C ALA A 243 -17.81 11.86 -9.88
N ALA A 244 -18.39 12.59 -8.92
CA ALA A 244 -19.42 13.59 -9.19
C ALA A 244 -18.91 14.72 -10.11
N GLY A 245 -17.71 15.24 -9.86
CA GLY A 245 -17.12 16.28 -10.71
C GLY A 245 -16.93 15.82 -12.16
N ALA A 246 -16.42 14.61 -12.36
CA ALA A 246 -16.27 14.00 -13.67
C ALA A 246 -17.62 13.66 -14.33
N GLY A 247 -18.56 13.13 -13.56
CA GLY A 247 -19.93 12.78 -13.97
C GLY A 247 -20.72 13.95 -14.52
N ILE A 248 -20.77 15.04 -13.75
CA ILE A 248 -21.44 16.28 -14.15
C ILE A 248 -20.90 16.77 -15.50
N TYR A 249 -19.58 16.77 -15.69
CA TYR A 249 -19.01 17.16 -16.99
C TYR A 249 -19.38 16.18 -18.11
N LEU A 250 -19.26 14.87 -17.83
CA LEU A 250 -19.51 13.79 -18.78
C LEU A 250 -20.94 13.81 -19.33
N LEU A 251 -21.91 14.22 -18.52
CA LEU A 251 -23.30 14.37 -18.94
C LEU A 251 -23.56 15.74 -19.59
N SER A 252 -23.17 16.82 -18.92
CA SER A 252 -23.56 18.18 -19.32
C SER A 252 -22.89 18.66 -20.61
N ALA A 253 -21.59 18.42 -20.79
CA ALA A 253 -20.85 18.97 -21.94
C ALA A 253 -21.23 18.29 -23.27
N PRO A 254 -21.24 16.95 -23.38
CA PRO A 254 -21.71 16.27 -24.59
C PRO A 254 -23.20 16.48 -24.86
N GLY A 255 -24.04 16.50 -23.81
CA GLY A 255 -25.48 16.73 -23.98
C GLY A 255 -25.82 18.15 -24.46
N LEU A 256 -24.99 19.15 -24.16
CA LEU A 256 -25.10 20.48 -24.79
C LEU A 256 -24.59 20.51 -26.22
N ALA A 257 -23.57 19.72 -26.55
CA ALA A 257 -23.03 19.64 -27.91
C ALA A 257 -23.98 18.93 -28.89
N LEU A 258 -24.74 17.94 -28.40
CA LEU A 258 -25.71 17.17 -29.21
C LEU A 258 -27.09 17.86 -29.35
N GLY A 259 -27.35 18.92 -28.58
CA GLY A 259 -28.63 19.64 -28.59
C GLY A 259 -29.82 19.11 -27.77
N PRO A 260 -29.81 17.97 -27.04
CA PRO A 260 -30.95 17.58 -26.20
C PRO A 260 -31.17 18.51 -25.00
N PHE A 261 -30.14 19.25 -24.55
CA PHE A 261 -30.27 20.21 -23.47
C PHE A 261 -30.58 21.61 -23.97
N GLN A 262 -31.82 22.07 -23.74
CA GLN A 262 -32.31 23.38 -24.18
C GLN A 262 -31.82 24.56 -23.32
N SER A 263 -31.41 24.31 -22.06
CA SER A 263 -30.94 25.35 -21.13
C SER A 263 -29.41 25.40 -21.05
N GLY A 264 -28.80 26.25 -21.90
CA GLY A 264 -27.37 26.54 -21.84
C GLY A 264 -26.92 27.18 -20.53
N ALA A 265 -27.80 27.92 -19.84
CA ALA A 265 -27.49 28.54 -18.55
C ALA A 265 -27.30 27.48 -17.44
N PHE A 266 -28.21 26.53 -17.33
CA PHE A 266 -28.14 25.48 -16.30
C PHE A 266 -27.04 24.47 -16.61
N PHE A 267 -27.09 23.81 -17.77
CA PHE A 267 -26.14 22.76 -18.12
C PHE A 267 -24.75 23.29 -18.51
N GLY A 268 -24.63 24.55 -18.94
CA GLY A 268 -23.36 25.12 -19.38
C GLY A 268 -22.63 25.85 -18.28
N THR A 269 -23.36 26.63 -17.48
CA THR A 269 -22.76 27.54 -16.50
C THR A 269 -22.80 26.96 -15.09
N VAL A 270 -23.98 26.53 -14.63
CA VAL A 270 -24.13 25.98 -13.27
C VAL A 270 -23.45 24.61 -13.16
N ALA A 271 -23.74 23.69 -14.08
CA ALA A 271 -23.11 22.38 -14.08
C ALA A 271 -21.58 22.44 -14.31
N GLY A 272 -21.12 23.34 -15.20
CA GLY A 272 -19.70 23.57 -15.41
C GLY A 272 -18.99 24.08 -14.16
N LEU A 273 -19.59 25.05 -13.46
CA LEU A 273 -19.07 25.55 -12.18
C LEU A 273 -19.05 24.46 -11.12
N ALA A 274 -20.14 23.70 -10.97
CA ALA A 274 -20.23 22.61 -10.01
C ALA A 274 -19.15 21.54 -10.25
N SER A 275 -18.95 21.13 -11.51
CA SER A 275 -17.87 20.22 -11.91
C SER A 275 -16.48 20.79 -11.55
N ALA A 276 -16.21 22.05 -11.91
CA ALA A 276 -14.93 22.71 -11.60
C ALA A 276 -14.66 22.77 -10.10
N LEU A 277 -15.67 23.12 -9.30
CA LEU A 277 -15.58 23.20 -7.85
C LEU A 277 -15.31 21.83 -7.22
N LEU A 278 -16.01 20.77 -7.65
CA LEU A 278 -15.80 19.42 -7.14
C LEU A 278 -14.42 18.87 -7.49
N VAL A 279 -13.90 19.16 -8.69
CA VAL A 279 -12.53 18.81 -9.07
C VAL A 279 -11.52 19.59 -8.23
N ALA A 280 -11.76 20.88 -7.97
CA ALA A 280 -10.90 21.68 -7.11
C ALA A 280 -10.90 21.19 -5.65
N VAL A 281 -12.07 20.84 -5.10
CA VAL A 281 -12.21 20.22 -3.77
C VAL A 281 -11.46 18.89 -3.72
N THR A 282 -11.59 18.06 -4.75
CA THR A 282 -10.83 16.81 -4.86
C THR A 282 -9.33 17.06 -4.81
N ALA A 283 -8.82 18.01 -5.58
CA ALA A 283 -7.40 18.35 -5.59
C ALA A 283 -6.93 18.85 -4.22
N LEU A 284 -7.72 19.69 -3.54
CA LEU A 284 -7.43 20.16 -2.19
C LEU A 284 -7.39 19.01 -1.18
N LEU A 285 -8.39 18.13 -1.17
CA LEU A 285 -8.44 16.96 -0.29
C LEU A 285 -7.25 16.02 -0.51
N LEU A 286 -6.85 15.80 -1.77
CA LEU A 286 -5.68 14.98 -2.09
C LEU A 286 -4.37 15.57 -1.53
N VAL A 287 -4.20 16.89 -1.57
CA VAL A 287 -3.01 17.54 -1.00
C VAL A 287 -3.05 17.49 0.53
N LEU A 288 -4.22 17.70 1.14
CA LEU A 288 -4.39 17.70 2.60
C LEU A 288 -4.29 16.31 3.23
N ASP A 289 -4.56 15.24 2.48
CA ASP A 289 -4.42 13.85 2.94
C ASP A 289 -2.96 13.39 3.03
N LEU A 290 -2.02 14.12 2.41
CA LEU A 290 -0.60 13.83 2.50
C LEU A 290 -0.05 14.17 3.89
N ASP A 291 0.74 13.27 4.48
CA ASP A 291 1.44 13.62 5.72
C ASP A 291 2.59 14.64 5.49
N ARG A 292 2.99 14.87 4.22
CA ARG A 292 3.97 15.90 3.80
C ARG A 292 3.42 16.75 2.64
N PRO A 293 2.44 17.64 2.90
CA PRO A 293 1.83 18.48 1.87
C PRO A 293 2.84 19.48 1.29
N ASP A 294 3.86 19.86 2.06
CA ASP A 294 4.99 20.71 1.64
C ASP A 294 5.74 20.16 0.42
N ARG A 295 5.67 18.85 0.20
CA ARG A 295 6.40 18.14 -0.87
C ARG A 295 5.51 17.71 -2.03
N PHE A 296 4.25 18.15 -2.08
CA PHE A 296 3.30 17.78 -3.13
C PHE A 296 3.87 17.97 -4.55
N ILE A 297 4.64 19.04 -4.77
CA ILE A 297 5.24 19.36 -6.07
C ILE A 297 6.14 18.23 -6.62
N TYR A 298 6.67 17.35 -5.76
CA TYR A 298 7.46 16.20 -6.20
C TYR A 298 6.65 15.18 -6.99
N VAL A 299 5.33 15.12 -6.82
CA VAL A 299 4.46 14.28 -7.66
C VAL A 299 4.55 14.71 -9.12
N LEU A 300 4.71 16.01 -9.39
CA LEU A 300 4.81 16.56 -10.74
C LEU A 300 6.24 16.60 -11.26
N LEU A 301 7.22 16.93 -10.40
CA LEU A 301 8.63 17.11 -10.81
C LEU A 301 9.45 15.82 -10.80
N ARG A 302 9.07 14.82 -9.99
CA ARG A 302 9.81 13.56 -9.79
C ARG A 302 8.92 12.33 -10.03
N ALA A 303 7.97 12.45 -10.94
CA ALA A 303 6.97 11.42 -11.20
C ALA A 303 7.58 10.07 -11.63
N GLN A 304 7.05 9.00 -11.05
CA GLN A 304 7.24 7.64 -11.52
C GLN A 304 6.14 7.27 -12.52
N ARG A 305 6.52 7.05 -13.78
CA ARG A 305 5.57 6.76 -14.87
C ARG A 305 4.74 5.48 -14.67
N ARG A 306 5.22 4.54 -13.85
CA ARG A 306 4.49 3.30 -13.53
C ARG A 306 3.50 3.45 -12.38
N SER A 307 3.54 4.56 -11.62
CA SER A 307 2.61 4.77 -10.50
C SER A 307 1.31 5.39 -11.01
N TRP A 308 0.19 4.70 -10.80
CA TRP A 308 -1.13 5.24 -11.12
C TRP A 308 -1.53 6.39 -10.20
N LEU A 309 -0.87 6.56 -9.05
CA LEU A 309 -1.07 7.74 -8.21
C LEU A 309 -0.49 8.99 -8.88
N ALA A 310 0.71 8.87 -9.47
CA ALA A 310 1.33 9.96 -10.22
C ALA A 310 0.56 10.25 -11.51
N LEU A 311 0.20 9.21 -12.28
CA LEU A 311 -0.62 9.37 -13.49
C LEU A 311 -1.99 9.99 -13.18
N GLY A 312 -2.64 9.55 -12.09
CA GLY A 312 -3.88 10.13 -11.60
C GLY A 312 -3.78 11.61 -11.30
N GLY A 313 -2.68 12.05 -10.69
CA GLY A 313 -2.40 13.47 -10.46
C GLY A 313 -2.35 14.29 -11.76
N TYR A 314 -1.69 13.77 -12.80
CA TYR A 314 -1.68 14.43 -14.11
C TYR A 314 -3.05 14.42 -14.79
N ILE A 315 -3.77 13.30 -14.74
CA ILE A 315 -5.12 13.18 -15.30
C ILE A 315 -6.06 14.21 -14.67
N LEU A 316 -6.06 14.31 -13.33
CA LEU A 316 -6.88 15.28 -12.61
C LEU A 316 -6.46 16.73 -12.87
N GLY A 317 -5.16 17.00 -12.94
CA GLY A 317 -4.66 18.34 -13.26
C GLY A 317 -5.09 18.79 -14.66
N ILE A 318 -4.91 17.94 -15.68
CA ILE A 318 -5.32 18.21 -17.05
C ILE A 318 -6.84 18.35 -17.14
N PHE A 319 -7.59 17.45 -16.50
CA PHE A 319 -9.05 17.52 -16.48
C PHE A 319 -9.56 18.80 -15.81
N GLY A 320 -8.99 19.21 -14.67
CA GLY A 320 -9.36 20.45 -13.99
C GLY A 320 -9.13 21.70 -14.85
N VAL A 321 -7.99 21.79 -15.54
CA VAL A 321 -7.72 22.87 -16.50
C VAL A 321 -8.72 22.84 -17.65
N TRP A 322 -9.04 21.64 -18.16
CA TRP A 322 -9.99 21.47 -19.26
C TRP A 322 -11.41 21.91 -18.91
N VAL A 323 -11.90 21.49 -17.74
CA VAL A 323 -13.22 21.88 -17.21
C VAL A 323 -13.27 23.40 -17.01
N GLY A 324 -12.23 23.99 -16.42
CA GLY A 324 -12.12 25.43 -16.21
C GLY A 324 -12.16 26.21 -17.54
N LEU A 325 -11.40 25.76 -18.55
CA LEU A 325 -11.41 26.37 -19.89
C LEU A 325 -12.79 26.26 -20.55
N TRP A 326 -13.39 25.06 -20.51
CA TRP A 326 -14.71 24.83 -21.09
C TRP A 326 -15.78 25.72 -20.44
N TRP A 327 -15.76 25.82 -19.12
CA TRP A 327 -16.67 26.68 -18.36
C TRP A 327 -16.47 28.17 -18.66
N ALA A 328 -15.21 28.63 -18.74
CA ALA A 328 -14.89 30.01 -19.10
C ALA A 328 -15.40 30.37 -20.51
N LEU A 329 -15.24 29.48 -21.49
CA LEU A 329 -15.74 29.70 -22.85
C LEU A 329 -17.26 29.80 -22.90
N ARG A 330 -17.98 29.04 -22.05
CA ARG A 330 -19.44 29.16 -21.91
C ARG A 330 -19.84 30.51 -21.33
N LEU A 331 -19.14 30.99 -20.30
CA LEU A 331 -19.39 32.31 -19.71
C LEU A 331 -19.16 33.46 -20.71
N LEU A 332 -18.18 33.31 -21.60
CA LEU A 332 -17.85 34.30 -22.63
C LEU A 332 -18.77 34.22 -23.86
N GLY A 333 -19.78 33.34 -23.87
CA GLY A 333 -20.69 33.16 -25.00
C GLY A 333 -20.07 32.45 -26.21
N LEU A 334 -18.86 31.90 -26.09
CA LEU A 334 -18.13 31.19 -27.15
C LEU A 334 -18.58 29.72 -27.27
N SER A 335 -19.89 29.51 -27.41
CA SER A 335 -20.53 28.19 -27.36
C SER A 335 -20.06 27.23 -28.45
N GLY A 336 -19.72 27.72 -29.64
CA GLY A 336 -19.22 26.90 -30.75
C GLY A 336 -17.89 26.21 -30.41
N ILE A 337 -16.94 26.96 -29.82
CA ILE A 337 -15.65 26.41 -29.39
C ILE A 337 -15.86 25.47 -28.19
N ALA A 338 -16.69 25.86 -27.23
CA ALA A 338 -17.01 25.03 -26.06
C ALA A 338 -17.65 23.68 -26.45
N ASN A 339 -18.50 23.65 -27.49
CA ASN A 339 -19.07 22.41 -28.04
C ASN A 339 -17.98 21.51 -28.64
N GLY A 340 -17.00 22.09 -29.35
CA GLY A 340 -15.86 21.34 -29.89
C GLY A 340 -14.99 20.69 -28.81
N LEU A 341 -14.84 21.36 -27.66
CA LEU A 341 -14.03 20.86 -26.53
C LEU A 341 -14.76 19.83 -25.66
N ALA A 342 -16.07 19.63 -25.84
CA ALA A 342 -16.86 18.71 -25.03
C ALA A 342 -16.39 17.25 -25.16
N TRP A 343 -16.06 16.80 -26.37
CA TRP A 343 -15.69 15.41 -26.62
C TRP A 343 -14.31 15.03 -26.08
N PRO A 344 -13.23 15.80 -26.32
CA PRO A 344 -11.96 15.52 -25.67
C PRO A 344 -12.07 15.63 -24.14
N GLY A 345 -12.89 16.56 -23.64
CA GLY A 345 -13.17 16.69 -22.21
C GLY A 345 -13.90 15.47 -21.64
N ALA A 346 -14.81 14.85 -22.39
CA ALA A 346 -15.51 13.64 -21.97
C ALA A 346 -14.54 12.45 -21.82
N LEU A 347 -13.54 12.33 -22.70
CA LEU A 347 -12.48 11.33 -22.56
C LEU A 347 -11.63 11.58 -21.30
N LEU A 348 -11.31 12.85 -21.01
CA LEU A 348 -10.61 13.23 -19.79
C LEU A 348 -11.45 12.97 -18.54
N ALA A 349 -12.77 13.20 -18.58
CA ALA A 349 -13.70 12.89 -17.51
C ALA A 349 -13.77 11.39 -17.23
N LEU A 350 -13.87 10.55 -18.27
CA LEU A 350 -13.82 9.09 -18.14
C LEU A 350 -12.48 8.63 -17.53
N ALA A 351 -11.37 9.22 -17.96
CA ALA A 351 -10.06 8.95 -17.37
C ALA A 351 -10.00 9.37 -15.89
N ALA A 352 -10.51 10.56 -15.55
CA ALA A 352 -10.56 11.08 -14.17
C ALA A 352 -11.42 10.19 -13.27
N ALA A 353 -12.59 9.75 -13.74
CA ALA A 353 -13.45 8.81 -13.01
C ALA A 353 -12.76 7.45 -12.83
N GLY A 354 -12.21 6.89 -13.90
CA GLY A 354 -11.74 5.51 -13.95
C GLY A 354 -10.31 5.23 -13.45
N TYR A 355 -9.38 6.21 -13.44
CA TYR A 355 -7.96 5.91 -13.18
C TYR A 355 -7.73 5.26 -11.80
N THR A 356 -8.59 5.53 -10.81
CA THR A 356 -8.46 4.96 -9.47
C THR A 356 -8.57 3.43 -9.50
N ALA A 357 -9.33 2.83 -10.43
CA ALA A 357 -9.41 1.38 -10.56
C ALA A 357 -8.01 0.77 -10.74
N PHE A 358 -7.16 1.43 -11.52
CA PHE A 358 -5.80 0.99 -11.77
C PHE A 358 -4.86 1.28 -10.58
N LEU A 359 -5.05 2.40 -9.87
CA LEU A 359 -4.35 2.66 -8.60
C LEU A 359 -4.63 1.57 -7.56
N PHE A 360 -5.90 1.19 -7.43
CA PHE A 360 -6.35 0.12 -6.52
C PHE A 360 -5.85 -1.25 -6.99
N GLY A 361 -5.75 -1.48 -8.30
CA GLY A 361 -5.08 -2.67 -8.84
C GLY A 361 -3.60 -2.81 -8.43
N GLN A 362 -2.89 -1.70 -8.19
CA GLN A 362 -1.50 -1.71 -7.67
C GLN A 362 -1.41 -2.00 -6.16
N CYS A 363 -2.53 -2.00 -5.45
CA CYS A 363 -2.58 -2.24 -4.01
C CYS A 363 -2.66 -3.75 -3.71
N GLU A 364 -1.60 -4.49 -4.07
CA GLU A 364 -1.52 -5.96 -3.92
C GLU A 364 -1.72 -6.46 -2.48
N GLY A 365 -1.65 -5.60 -1.47
CA GLY A 365 -1.95 -5.96 -0.09
C GLY A 365 -3.43 -6.03 0.25
N ARG A 366 -4.34 -5.68 -0.67
CA ARG A 366 -5.79 -5.57 -0.43
C ARG A 366 -6.58 -6.28 -1.53
N ASP A 367 -6.97 -7.54 -1.28
CA ASP A 367 -7.72 -8.39 -2.21
C ASP A 367 -8.92 -7.73 -2.86
N LEU A 368 -9.75 -7.08 -2.04
CA LEU A 368 -11.02 -6.49 -2.46
C LEU A 368 -10.84 -5.41 -3.54
N TRP A 369 -9.65 -4.83 -3.66
CA TRP A 369 -9.35 -3.75 -4.59
C TRP A 369 -8.85 -4.24 -5.95
N GLN A 370 -8.59 -5.53 -6.11
CA GLN A 370 -8.07 -6.12 -7.35
C GLN A 370 -9.16 -6.70 -8.27
N SER A 371 -10.42 -6.35 -8.03
CA SER A 371 -11.54 -6.82 -8.87
C SER A 371 -11.46 -6.27 -10.30
N PRO A 372 -11.57 -7.11 -11.34
CA PRO A 372 -11.59 -6.63 -12.74
C PRO A 372 -12.81 -5.75 -13.04
N LEU A 373 -13.86 -5.83 -12.22
CA LEU A 373 -15.05 -5.02 -12.37
C LEU A 373 -14.89 -3.61 -11.78
N LEU A 374 -13.80 -3.30 -11.10
CA LEU A 374 -13.67 -2.01 -10.41
C LEU A 374 -13.77 -0.82 -11.36
N LEU A 375 -13.19 -0.91 -12.57
CA LEU A 375 -13.29 0.14 -13.57
C LEU A 375 -14.73 0.42 -14.02
N PRO A 376 -15.52 -0.58 -14.49
CA PRO A 376 -16.92 -0.31 -14.86
C PRO A 376 -17.77 0.17 -13.68
N HIS A 377 -17.50 -0.27 -12.44
CA HIS A 377 -18.20 0.25 -11.26
C HIS A 377 -17.94 1.75 -11.05
N LEU A 378 -16.68 2.19 -11.08
CA LEU A 378 -16.33 3.60 -10.90
C LEU A 378 -16.86 4.50 -12.03
N LEU A 379 -16.92 3.98 -13.26
CA LEU A 379 -17.51 4.71 -14.38
C LEU A 379 -19.03 4.83 -14.24
N ALA A 380 -19.72 3.76 -13.81
CA ALA A 380 -21.15 3.81 -13.54
C ALA A 380 -21.48 4.75 -12.38
N GLU A 381 -20.69 4.72 -11.30
CA GLU A 381 -20.82 5.64 -10.17
C GLU A 381 -20.69 7.10 -10.62
N ALA A 382 -19.70 7.41 -11.47
CA ALA A 382 -19.56 8.75 -12.02
C ALA A 382 -20.75 9.18 -12.88
N VAL A 383 -21.40 8.28 -13.61
CA VAL A 383 -22.60 8.63 -14.39
C VAL A 383 -23.83 8.87 -13.50
N LEU A 384 -23.91 8.21 -12.34
CA LEU A 384 -25.04 8.30 -11.42
C LEU A 384 -24.93 9.47 -10.42
N ALA A 385 -23.71 9.89 -10.09
CA ALA A 385 -23.40 10.98 -9.16
C ALA A 385 -23.61 12.36 -9.81
#